data_AF-A0A841GGX6-F1
#
_entry.id   AF-A0A841GGX6-F1
#
_cell.length_a   1.000
_cell.length_b   1.000
_cell.length_c   1.000
_cell.angle_alpha   90.00
_cell.angle_beta   90.00
_cell.angle_gamma   90.00
#
_symmetry.space_group_name_H-M   'P 1'
#
loop_
_entity.id
_entity.type
_entity.pdbx_description
1 polymer ?
#
loop_
_entity_poly.entity_id
_entity_poly.type
_entity_poly.pdbx_seq_one_letter_code
_entity_poly.pdbx_strand_id
1 'polypeptide(L)'
;MKKLNYNLYILIIIAIIFLQVIYWYFVQSNTYGFLYSLKNSSHNVVSTYDGKLNFISFNEEGLKENDLRFLKSKGVNIIIGPNFSSSIAIIEKELEKYDLIALSPSITSNDLLNNKNIFSLVPINKIQVGVIVSFLKEKNIKNVLLVLDPFNKIYSKDFLDILKSFNGKAVYFYSSKLSNIVLDSFDAIVITLSPNLALDFFNIISDYSGIILLSDSAVDSSLIILPSYNNLYIVDFGFKKIDWPLITINEIISLLSKHKFISSEQFVSYFINHTVVNNQAFTPEGYLIRNIRIEKFDILRKEIAIEEGQSD
;
A
#
# COMPACT_ATOMS: atom_id res chain seq x y z
N MET A 1 -6.98 15.10 61.73
CA MET A 1 -6.33 14.82 60.42
C MET A 1 -4.98 15.53 60.41
N LYS A 2 -3.84 14.79 60.41
CA LYS A 2 -2.50 15.40 60.33
C LYS A 2 -2.39 16.12 58.97
N LYS A 3 -2.00 17.40 58.97
CA LYS A 3 -1.67 18.15 57.75
C LYS A 3 -0.60 17.35 57.01
N LEU A 4 -0.98 16.65 55.93
CA LEU A 4 -0.02 16.03 55.04
C LEU A 4 0.93 17.14 54.56
N ASN A 5 2.24 16.90 54.67
CA ASN A 5 3.25 17.88 54.35
C ASN A 5 3.13 18.27 52.86
N TYR A 6 2.99 19.55 52.55
CA TYR A 6 2.83 20.07 51.19
C TYR A 6 3.93 19.54 50.23
N ASN A 7 5.15 19.38 50.76
CA ASN A 7 6.28 18.82 50.02
C ASN A 7 6.09 17.35 49.63
N LEU A 8 5.35 16.57 50.42
CA LEU A 8 5.02 15.18 50.10
C LEU A 8 4.05 15.10 48.91
N TYR A 9 3.06 16.00 48.82
CA TYR A 9 2.18 16.07 47.66
C TYR A 9 2.93 16.43 46.38
N ILE A 10 3.86 17.39 46.45
CA ILE A 10 4.71 17.75 45.30
C ILE A 10 5.53 16.53 44.85
N LEU A 11 6.17 15.81 45.77
CA LEU A 11 6.95 14.61 45.43
C LEU A 11 6.08 13.51 44.80
N ILE A 12 4.87 13.29 45.30
CA ILE A 12 3.93 12.32 44.72
C ILE A 12 3.53 12.74 43.29
N ILE A 13 3.23 14.02 43.06
CA ILE A 13 2.88 14.52 41.71
C ILE A 13 4.05 14.32 40.75
N ILE A 14 5.27 14.66 41.16
CA ILE A 14 6.48 14.45 40.34
C ILE A 14 6.66 12.96 40.01
N ALA A 15 6.48 12.08 41.00
CA ALA A 15 6.59 10.64 40.78
C ALA A 15 5.53 10.12 39.79
N ILE A 16 4.29 10.60 39.88
CA ILE A 16 3.22 10.24 38.95
C ILE A 16 3.54 10.72 37.53
N ILE A 17 4.01 11.96 37.37
CA ILE A 17 4.44 12.49 36.06
C ILE A 17 5.58 11.63 35.49
N PHE A 18 6.56 11.27 36.31
CA PHE A 18 7.69 10.46 35.87
C PHE A 18 7.26 9.05 35.44
N LEU A 19 6.36 8.40 36.20
CA LEU A 19 5.77 7.11 35.83
C LEU A 19 4.96 7.21 34.54
N GLN A 20 4.21 8.31 34.34
CA GLN A 20 3.46 8.56 33.12
C GLN A 20 4.38 8.69 31.90
N VAL A 21 5.49 9.41 32.03
CA VAL A 21 6.50 9.56 30.96
C VAL A 21 7.16 8.22 30.64
N ILE A 22 7.51 7.42 31.65
CA ILE A 22 8.04 6.06 31.45
C ILE A 22 7.02 5.20 30.70
N TYR A 23 5.75 5.23 31.11
CA TYR A 23 4.69 4.49 30.43
C TYR A 23 4.57 4.90 28.96
N TRP A 24 4.54 6.20 28.68
CA TRP A 24 4.50 6.72 27.31
C TRP A 24 5.70 6.27 26.48
N TYR A 25 6.91 6.33 27.04
CA TYR A 25 8.15 6.02 26.33
C TYR A 25 8.41 4.51 26.12
N PHE A 26 7.98 3.64 27.04
CA PHE A 26 8.26 2.21 26.94
C PHE A 26 7.09 1.40 26.39
N VAL A 27 5.86 1.82 26.65
CA VAL A 27 4.65 1.09 26.24
C VAL A 27 4.03 1.75 25.02
N GLN A 28 3.63 3.02 25.14
CA GLN A 28 2.84 3.68 24.11
C GLN A 28 3.63 3.89 22.81
N SER A 29 4.88 4.33 22.88
CA SER A 29 5.72 4.54 21.70
C SER A 29 6.11 3.25 20.96
N ASN A 30 5.82 2.09 21.54
CA ASN A 30 6.06 0.77 20.95
C ASN A 30 4.75 0.09 20.52
N THR A 31 3.61 0.75 20.70
CA THR A 31 2.29 0.20 20.38
C THR A 31 1.75 0.84 19.11
N TYR A 32 1.42 0.02 18.12
CA TYR A 32 1.01 0.43 16.79
C TYR A 32 -0.31 -0.23 16.41
N GLY A 33 -1.13 0.49 15.64
CA GLY A 33 -2.24 -0.15 14.93
C GLY A 33 -1.69 -0.97 13.77
N PHE A 34 -2.23 -2.15 13.52
CA PHE A 34 -1.86 -2.94 12.34
C PHE A 34 -3.12 -3.31 11.57
N LEU A 35 -3.26 -2.76 10.36
CA LEU A 35 -4.38 -3.04 9.48
C LEU A 35 -3.95 -4.04 8.42
N TYR A 36 -4.52 -5.24 8.51
CA TYR A 36 -4.21 -6.35 7.61
C TYR A 36 -5.40 -6.67 6.72
N SER A 37 -5.11 -7.23 5.55
CA SER A 37 -6.09 -7.72 4.60
C SER A 37 -6.01 -9.24 4.47
N LEU A 38 -7.16 -9.88 4.33
CA LEU A 38 -7.25 -11.29 3.95
C LEU A 38 -7.01 -11.54 2.45
N LYS A 39 -6.90 -10.47 1.66
CA LYS A 39 -6.73 -10.53 0.20
C LYS A 39 -5.27 -10.59 -0.24
N ASN A 40 -4.31 -10.36 0.67
CA ASN A 40 -2.88 -10.41 0.40
C ASN A 40 -2.13 -10.97 1.63
N SER A 41 -0.81 -11.11 1.53
CA SER A 41 0.02 -11.71 2.59
C SER A 41 0.10 -10.95 3.91
N SER A 42 -0.47 -9.74 4.03
CA SER A 42 -0.36 -8.94 5.26
C SER A 42 -0.99 -9.62 6.50
N HIS A 43 -2.01 -10.46 6.31
CA HIS A 43 -2.63 -11.22 7.42
C HIS A 43 -1.66 -12.20 8.09
N ASN A 44 -0.66 -12.70 7.36
CA ASN A 44 0.34 -13.62 7.92
C ASN A 44 1.19 -12.96 9.00
N VAL A 45 1.39 -11.64 8.94
CA VAL A 45 2.16 -10.89 9.94
C VAL A 45 1.52 -10.98 11.32
N VAL A 46 0.19 -11.02 11.40
CA VAL A 46 -0.53 -11.08 12.68
C VAL A 46 -0.21 -12.35 13.46
N SER A 47 -0.04 -13.48 12.77
CA SER A 47 0.22 -14.78 13.40
C SER A 47 1.71 -15.12 13.53
N THR A 48 2.56 -14.55 12.67
CA THR A 48 3.98 -14.92 12.58
C THR A 48 4.93 -13.92 13.24
N TYR A 49 4.49 -12.68 13.49
CA TYR A 49 5.35 -11.66 14.07
C TYR A 49 5.64 -11.93 15.55
N ASP A 50 6.92 -12.10 15.87
CA ASP A 50 7.46 -12.32 17.22
C ASP A 50 8.40 -11.19 17.69
N GLY A 51 8.39 -10.06 16.98
CA GLY A 51 9.30 -8.94 17.23
C GLY A 51 8.94 -8.07 18.43
N LYS A 52 9.63 -6.93 18.55
CA LYS A 52 9.57 -6.04 19.73
C LYS A 52 8.40 -5.05 19.73
N LEU A 53 7.70 -4.87 18.61
CA LEU A 53 6.59 -3.94 18.51
C LEU A 53 5.31 -4.60 19.03
N ASN A 54 4.44 -3.83 19.68
CA ASN A 54 3.13 -4.32 20.08
C ASN A 54 2.11 -3.90 19.02
N PHE A 55 1.37 -4.87 18.47
CA PHE A 55 0.33 -4.60 17.48
C PHE A 55 -1.06 -4.75 18.08
N ILE A 56 -1.91 -3.75 17.82
CA ILE A 56 -3.36 -3.84 17.95
C ILE A 56 -3.91 -4.01 16.54
N SER A 57 -4.23 -5.26 16.18
CA SER A 57 -4.50 -5.63 14.80
C SER A 57 -6.00 -5.62 14.48
N PHE A 58 -6.36 -5.07 13.33
CA PHE A 58 -7.72 -5.14 12.78
C PHE A 58 -7.68 -5.58 11.31
N ASN A 59 -8.71 -6.33 10.91
CA ASN A 59 -8.97 -6.60 9.50
C ASN A 59 -9.43 -5.28 8.84
N GLU A 60 -8.79 -4.88 7.75
CA GLU A 60 -9.08 -3.62 7.06
C GLU A 60 -10.40 -3.63 6.26
N GLU A 61 -10.87 -4.80 5.81
CA GLU A 61 -12.17 -4.94 5.15
C GLU A 61 -13.36 -4.73 6.09
N GLY A 62 -13.17 -5.01 7.39
CA GLY A 62 -14.18 -4.87 8.43
C GLY A 62 -14.06 -3.59 9.27
N LEU A 63 -13.14 -2.70 8.92
CA LEU A 63 -12.74 -1.56 9.74
C LEU A 63 -13.87 -0.53 9.90
N LYS A 64 -14.08 -0.06 11.14
CA LYS A 64 -15.09 0.94 11.50
C LYS A 64 -14.46 2.15 12.17
N GLU A 65 -15.15 3.29 12.16
CA GLU A 65 -14.71 4.51 12.87
C GLU A 65 -14.39 4.25 14.35
N ASN A 66 -15.20 3.41 15.01
CA ASN A 66 -14.99 3.07 16.42
C ASN A 66 -13.66 2.33 16.69
N ASP A 67 -13.12 1.64 15.69
CA ASP A 67 -11.84 0.93 15.82
C ASP A 67 -10.68 1.93 15.86
N LEU A 68 -10.72 2.99 15.05
CA LEU A 68 -9.72 4.07 15.08
C LEU A 68 -9.79 4.85 16.39
N ARG A 69 -11.01 5.13 16.87
CA ARG A 69 -11.20 5.73 18.19
C ARG A 69 -10.64 4.84 19.29
N PHE A 70 -10.83 3.53 19.20
CA PHE A 70 -10.27 2.58 20.15
C PHE A 70 -8.74 2.59 20.11
N LEU A 71 -8.12 2.55 18.93
CA LEU A 71 -6.67 2.67 18.76
C LEU A 71 -6.14 3.94 19.46
N LYS A 72 -6.75 5.10 19.18
CA LYS A 72 -6.34 6.36 19.82
C LYS A 72 -6.50 6.32 21.35
N SER A 73 -7.56 5.69 21.86
CA SER A 73 -7.76 5.52 23.31
C SER A 73 -6.70 4.62 23.98
N LYS A 74 -6.05 3.76 23.21
CA LYS A 74 -4.90 2.94 23.63
C LYS A 74 -3.56 3.66 23.46
N GLY A 75 -3.59 4.92 23.04
CA GLY A 75 -2.40 5.73 22.84
C GLY A 75 -1.67 5.45 21.52
N VAL A 76 -2.29 4.71 20.59
CA VAL A 76 -1.73 4.53 19.26
C VAL A 76 -1.74 5.87 18.53
N ASN A 77 -0.61 6.21 17.90
CA ASN A 77 -0.47 7.38 17.02
C ASN A 77 -0.20 6.99 15.57
N ILE A 78 0.34 5.80 15.34
CA ILE A 78 0.76 5.32 14.03
C ILE A 78 0.10 3.97 13.77
N ILE A 79 -0.45 3.85 12.56
CA ILE A 79 -1.08 2.66 12.02
C ILE A 79 -0.21 2.19 10.86
N ILE A 80 0.16 0.92 10.88
CA ILE A 80 0.79 0.24 9.74
C ILE A 80 -0.34 -0.29 8.85
N GLY A 81 -0.31 0.07 7.57
CA GLY A 81 -1.42 -0.11 6.65
C GLY A 81 -2.39 1.08 6.66
N PRO A 82 -3.58 0.95 6.04
CA PRO A 82 -4.07 -0.15 5.20
C PRO A 82 -3.23 -0.46 3.97
N ASN A 83 -3.51 -1.60 3.33
CA ASN A 83 -2.87 -2.05 2.10
C ASN A 83 -3.55 -1.49 0.85
N PHE A 84 -4.88 -1.30 0.89
CA PHE A 84 -5.64 -0.83 -0.26
C PHE A 84 -6.05 0.64 -0.14
N SER A 85 -5.97 1.36 -1.27
CA SER A 85 -6.39 2.77 -1.35
C SER A 85 -7.87 2.94 -0.99
N SER A 86 -8.73 1.99 -1.39
CA SER A 86 -10.15 1.97 -0.99
C SER A 86 -10.36 1.90 0.52
N SER A 87 -9.49 1.20 1.24
CA SER A 87 -9.57 1.06 2.70
C SER A 87 -9.23 2.39 3.40
N ILE A 88 -8.23 3.13 2.90
CA ILE A 88 -7.92 4.46 3.42
C ILE A 88 -9.01 5.49 3.13
N ALA A 89 -9.60 5.46 1.93
CA ALA A 89 -10.67 6.40 1.59
C ALA A 89 -11.87 6.34 2.56
N ILE A 90 -12.07 5.20 3.24
CA ILE A 90 -13.12 5.02 4.24
C ILE A 90 -12.77 5.70 5.57
N ILE A 91 -11.48 5.78 5.92
CA ILE A 91 -11.00 6.21 7.25
C ILE A 91 -10.22 7.53 7.23
N GLU A 92 -10.06 8.17 6.07
CA GLU A 92 -9.24 9.37 5.91
C GLU A 92 -9.64 10.48 6.90
N LYS A 93 -10.94 10.77 7.02
CA LYS A 93 -11.44 11.82 7.92
C LYS A 93 -11.19 11.49 9.39
N GLU A 94 -11.26 10.21 9.73
CA GLU A 94 -11.03 9.71 11.08
C GLU A 94 -9.54 9.75 11.44
N LEU A 95 -8.63 9.50 10.48
CA LEU A 95 -7.19 9.69 10.66
C LEU A 95 -6.88 11.14 11.04
N GLU A 96 -7.46 12.11 10.34
CA GLU A 96 -7.32 13.54 10.66
C GLU A 96 -7.94 13.89 12.02
N LYS A 97 -9.18 13.46 12.25
CA LYS A 97 -9.96 13.74 13.47
C LYS A 97 -9.26 13.24 14.73
N TYR A 98 -8.60 12.08 14.65
CA TYR A 98 -7.92 11.46 15.79
C TYR A 98 -6.41 11.71 15.81
N ASP A 99 -5.88 12.52 14.88
CA ASP A 99 -4.45 12.76 14.72
C ASP A 99 -3.67 11.43 14.72
N LEU A 100 -4.05 10.56 13.79
CA LEU A 100 -3.42 9.26 13.54
C LEU A 100 -2.68 9.33 12.21
N ILE A 101 -1.54 8.67 12.14
CA ILE A 101 -0.78 8.49 10.89
C ILE A 101 -1.04 7.09 10.36
N ALA A 102 -1.41 6.99 9.08
CA ALA A 102 -1.38 5.74 8.34
C ALA A 102 -0.07 5.67 7.54
N LEU A 103 0.79 4.71 7.89
CA LEU A 103 1.99 4.37 7.17
C LEU A 103 1.71 3.10 6.37
N SER A 104 1.34 3.29 5.12
CA SER A 104 0.89 2.23 4.23
C SER A 104 2.06 1.57 3.49
N PRO A 105 2.01 0.24 3.27
CA PRO A 105 2.98 -0.45 2.43
C PRO A 105 2.76 -0.20 0.93
N SER A 106 1.51 -0.06 0.47
CA SER A 106 1.15 -0.29 -0.95
C SER A 106 0.13 0.69 -1.54
N ILE A 107 -0.31 1.73 -0.82
CA ILE A 107 -1.20 2.75 -1.36
C ILE A 107 -0.44 3.61 -2.38
N THR A 108 -1.06 3.82 -3.52
CA THR A 108 -0.49 4.60 -4.63
C THR A 108 -1.43 5.68 -5.12
N SER A 109 -2.67 5.77 -4.62
CA SER A 109 -3.65 6.73 -5.12
C SER A 109 -3.20 8.18 -4.95
N ASN A 110 -3.32 8.97 -6.02
CA ASN A 110 -2.86 10.36 -6.07
C ASN A 110 -3.60 11.25 -5.06
N ASP A 111 -4.92 11.10 -4.98
CA ASP A 111 -5.78 11.97 -4.16
C ASP A 111 -5.56 11.71 -2.66
N LEU A 112 -5.24 10.47 -2.27
CA LEU A 112 -5.04 10.08 -0.87
C LEU A 112 -3.66 10.46 -0.33
N LEU A 113 -2.63 10.36 -1.17
CA LEU A 113 -1.25 10.72 -0.82
C LEU A 113 -0.99 12.22 -0.95
N ASN A 114 -2.00 13.07 -0.85
CA ASN A 114 -1.84 14.51 -0.65
C ASN A 114 -2.32 14.94 0.76
N ASN A 115 -2.30 13.99 1.69
CA ASN A 115 -2.78 14.14 3.06
C ASN A 115 -1.60 13.95 4.03
N LYS A 116 -1.41 14.90 4.96
CA LYS A 116 -0.33 14.87 5.96
C LYS A 116 -0.40 13.66 6.92
N ASN A 117 -1.56 13.00 7.00
CA ASN A 117 -1.80 11.84 7.85
C ASN A 117 -1.55 10.51 7.13
N ILE A 118 -1.23 10.52 5.83
CA ILE A 118 -1.07 9.31 5.02
C ILE A 118 0.32 9.30 4.39
N PHE A 119 1.06 8.23 4.64
CA PHE A 119 2.38 7.99 4.08
C PHE A 119 2.42 6.64 3.36
N SER A 120 3.20 6.53 2.28
CA SER A 120 3.36 5.28 1.52
C SER A 120 4.81 4.95 1.17
N LEU A 121 5.17 3.68 1.29
CA LEU A 121 6.51 3.20 0.92
C LEU A 121 6.71 3.00 -0.59
N VAL A 122 5.67 3.26 -1.39
CA VAL A 122 5.68 3.12 -2.84
C VAL A 122 5.24 4.41 -3.54
N PRO A 123 5.61 4.61 -4.82
CA PRO A 123 5.28 5.82 -5.57
C PRO A 123 3.79 5.98 -5.85
N ILE A 124 3.36 7.22 -6.08
CA ILE A 124 2.00 7.52 -6.52
C ILE A 124 1.73 7.05 -7.96
N ASN A 125 0.45 6.79 -8.26
CA ASN A 125 -0.07 6.38 -9.55
C ASN A 125 0.30 7.34 -10.66
N LYS A 126 0.41 8.66 -10.40
CA LYS A 126 0.84 9.65 -11.40
C LYS A 126 2.20 9.31 -12.01
N ILE A 127 3.15 8.85 -11.19
CA ILE A 127 4.49 8.45 -11.66
C ILE A 127 4.36 7.16 -12.47
N GLN A 128 3.61 6.20 -11.95
CA GLN A 128 3.37 4.92 -12.61
C GLN A 128 2.71 5.07 -13.98
N VAL A 129 1.63 5.87 -14.07
CA VAL A 129 0.94 6.21 -15.32
C VAL A 129 1.90 6.87 -16.30
N GLY A 130 2.79 7.75 -15.85
CA GLY A 130 3.82 8.35 -16.70
C GLY A 130 4.74 7.31 -17.36
N VAL A 131 5.17 6.30 -16.59
CA VAL A 131 5.99 5.18 -17.10
C VAL A 131 5.19 4.31 -18.07
N ILE A 132 3.94 3.98 -17.75
CA ILE A 132 3.03 3.22 -18.64
C ILE A 132 2.82 3.95 -19.96
N VAL A 133 2.52 5.25 -19.92
CA VAL A 133 2.30 6.06 -21.13
C VAL A 133 3.57 6.09 -21.99
N SER A 134 4.74 6.20 -21.37
CA SER A 134 6.02 6.22 -22.10
C SER A 134 6.28 4.87 -22.79
N PHE A 135 6.10 3.77 -22.08
CA PHE A 135 6.22 2.41 -22.62
C PHE A 135 5.24 2.15 -23.78
N LEU A 136 3.97 2.53 -23.63
CA LEU A 136 2.97 2.35 -24.70
C LEU A 136 3.31 3.18 -25.95
N LYS A 137 3.85 4.41 -25.77
CA LYS A 137 4.33 5.24 -26.90
C LYS A 137 5.52 4.60 -27.61
N GLU A 138 6.50 4.09 -26.87
CA GLU A 138 7.66 3.37 -27.43
C GLU A 138 7.24 2.12 -28.22
N LYS A 139 6.13 1.48 -27.82
CA LYS A 139 5.53 0.35 -28.53
C LYS A 139 4.62 0.75 -29.70
N ASN A 140 4.52 2.04 -30.03
CA ASN A 140 3.67 2.59 -31.09
C ASN A 140 2.18 2.23 -30.94
N ILE A 141 1.71 2.09 -29.70
CA ILE A 141 0.30 1.82 -29.37
C ILE A 141 -0.56 3.03 -29.70
N LYS A 142 -1.76 2.82 -30.24
CA LYS A 142 -2.71 3.90 -30.59
C LYS A 142 -4.02 3.78 -29.83
N ASN A 143 -4.55 2.56 -29.71
CA ASN A 143 -5.82 2.26 -29.07
C ASN A 143 -5.61 1.43 -27.81
N VAL A 144 -6.10 1.94 -26.67
CA VAL A 144 -5.93 1.32 -25.35
C VAL A 144 -7.28 0.97 -24.73
N LEU A 145 -7.42 -0.27 -24.25
CA LEU A 145 -8.49 -0.65 -23.33
C LEU A 145 -7.95 -0.58 -21.90
N LEU A 146 -8.56 0.24 -21.05
CA LEU A 146 -8.30 0.23 -19.61
C LEU A 146 -9.33 -0.66 -18.91
N VAL A 147 -8.83 -1.61 -18.13
CA VAL A 147 -9.62 -2.55 -17.34
C VAL A 147 -9.43 -2.18 -15.87
N LEU A 148 -10.44 -1.54 -15.30
CA LEU A 148 -10.41 -0.94 -13.99
C LEU A 148 -11.00 -1.85 -12.92
N ASP A 149 -10.38 -1.89 -11.75
CA ASP A 149 -10.88 -2.62 -10.59
C ASP A 149 -12.09 -1.91 -9.95
N PRO A 150 -13.28 -2.54 -9.90
CA PRO A 150 -14.46 -1.95 -9.27
C PRO A 150 -14.46 -2.01 -7.74
N PHE A 151 -13.59 -2.82 -7.13
CA PHE A 151 -13.47 -2.95 -5.68
C PHE A 151 -12.41 -2.02 -5.10
N ASN A 152 -11.49 -1.51 -5.94
CA ASN A 152 -10.51 -0.49 -5.57
C ASN A 152 -10.62 0.74 -6.49
N LYS A 153 -11.81 1.34 -6.56
CA LYS A 153 -12.13 2.40 -7.54
C LYS A 153 -11.25 3.63 -7.43
N ILE A 154 -10.87 4.03 -6.22
CA ILE A 154 -10.08 5.24 -6.01
C ILE A 154 -8.66 5.08 -6.58
N TYR A 155 -8.07 3.88 -6.42
CA TYR A 155 -6.83 3.49 -7.07
C TYR A 155 -6.99 3.42 -8.60
N SER A 156 -7.94 2.63 -9.09
CA SER A 156 -8.03 2.34 -10.53
C SER A 156 -8.44 3.56 -11.36
N LYS A 157 -9.20 4.49 -10.78
CA LYS A 157 -9.60 5.74 -11.45
C LYS A 157 -8.40 6.60 -11.87
N ASP A 158 -7.29 6.59 -11.13
CA ASP A 158 -6.09 7.35 -11.49
C ASP A 158 -5.52 6.94 -12.86
N PHE A 159 -5.74 5.70 -13.28
CA PHE A 159 -5.25 5.18 -14.57
C PHE A 159 -6.04 5.71 -15.77
N LEU A 160 -7.19 6.35 -15.56
CA LEU A 160 -7.93 7.04 -16.63
C LEU A 160 -7.07 8.10 -17.33
N ASP A 161 -6.05 8.62 -16.65
CA ASP A 161 -5.09 9.57 -17.22
C ASP A 161 -4.30 9.01 -18.40
N ILE A 162 -4.20 7.69 -18.56
CA ILE A 162 -3.65 7.06 -19.77
C ILE A 162 -4.45 7.47 -21.01
N LEU A 163 -5.79 7.56 -20.92
CA LEU A 163 -6.66 7.94 -22.04
C LEU A 163 -6.55 9.42 -22.43
N LYS A 164 -5.81 10.24 -21.68
CA LYS A 164 -5.43 11.59 -22.13
C LYS A 164 -4.36 11.54 -23.24
N SER A 165 -3.63 10.43 -23.36
CA SER A 165 -2.55 10.24 -24.34
C SER A 165 -2.88 9.27 -25.48
N PHE A 166 -3.95 8.47 -25.35
CA PHE A 166 -4.31 7.43 -26.31
C PHE A 166 -5.81 7.43 -26.59
N ASN A 167 -6.19 7.02 -27.80
CA ASN A 167 -7.58 6.69 -28.07
C ASN A 167 -7.93 5.43 -27.30
N GLY A 168 -9.16 5.30 -26.83
CA GLY A 168 -9.49 4.11 -26.05
C GLY A 168 -10.78 4.19 -25.27
N LYS A 169 -10.95 3.19 -24.42
CA LYS A 169 -12.11 3.07 -23.53
C LYS A 169 -11.65 2.54 -22.18
N ALA A 170 -12.29 3.00 -21.12
CA ALA A 170 -12.15 2.41 -19.79
C ALA A 170 -13.41 1.64 -19.43
N VAL A 171 -13.23 0.48 -18.81
CA VAL A 171 -14.32 -0.35 -18.30
C VAL A 171 -13.99 -0.86 -16.91
N TYR A 172 -14.98 -0.81 -16.02
CA TYR A 172 -14.87 -1.51 -14.74
C TYR A 172 -15.20 -2.99 -14.94
N PHE A 173 -14.28 -3.86 -14.57
CA PHE A 173 -14.45 -5.29 -14.76
C PHE A 173 -15.19 -5.93 -13.59
N TYR A 174 -16.38 -6.46 -13.87
CA TYR A 174 -17.09 -7.37 -12.98
C TYR A 174 -17.06 -8.74 -13.66
N SER A 175 -16.68 -9.80 -12.94
CA SER A 175 -16.49 -11.17 -13.49
C SER A 175 -17.67 -11.73 -14.29
N SER A 176 -18.86 -11.12 -14.18
CA SER A 176 -20.08 -11.49 -14.92
C SER A 176 -20.38 -10.65 -16.17
N LYS A 177 -19.57 -9.64 -16.52
CA LYS A 177 -19.90 -8.66 -17.58
C LYS A 177 -18.68 -8.20 -18.40
N LEU A 178 -18.51 -8.80 -19.58
CA LEU A 178 -17.74 -8.18 -20.68
C LEU A 178 -18.49 -8.19 -22.02
N SER A 179 -19.83 -8.24 -21.99
CA SER A 179 -20.65 -8.69 -23.11
C SER A 179 -20.68 -7.81 -24.37
N ASN A 180 -19.91 -6.72 -24.47
CA ASN A 180 -20.00 -5.78 -25.60
C ASN A 180 -18.67 -5.09 -25.99
N ILE A 181 -17.50 -5.67 -25.70
CA ILE A 181 -16.21 -5.08 -26.08
C ILE A 181 -15.58 -5.92 -27.18
N VAL A 182 -15.35 -5.30 -28.35
CA VAL A 182 -14.60 -5.91 -29.45
C VAL A 182 -13.12 -5.70 -29.18
N LEU A 183 -12.46 -6.73 -28.65
CA LEU A 183 -11.06 -6.65 -28.20
C LEU A 183 -10.07 -6.33 -29.33
N ASP A 184 -10.35 -6.82 -30.54
CA ASP A 184 -9.51 -6.62 -31.73
C ASP A 184 -9.36 -5.15 -32.16
N SER A 185 -10.17 -4.24 -31.61
CA SER A 185 -10.05 -2.80 -31.86
C SER A 185 -8.97 -2.10 -31.02
N PHE A 186 -8.36 -2.81 -30.07
CA PHE A 186 -7.34 -2.26 -29.17
C PHE A 186 -5.96 -2.86 -29.47
N ASP A 187 -4.92 -2.04 -29.42
CA ASP A 187 -3.53 -2.47 -29.59
C ASP A 187 -2.91 -2.87 -28.24
N ALA A 188 -3.41 -2.30 -27.14
CA ALA A 188 -3.02 -2.65 -25.79
C ALA A 188 -4.20 -2.71 -24.81
N ILE A 189 -4.09 -3.60 -23.82
CA ILE A 189 -4.97 -3.67 -22.65
C ILE A 189 -4.13 -3.39 -21.40
N VAL A 190 -4.52 -2.38 -20.62
CA VAL A 190 -3.92 -2.11 -19.30
C VAL A 190 -4.90 -2.54 -18.22
N ILE A 191 -4.44 -3.40 -17.32
CA ILE A 191 -5.26 -4.09 -16.32
C ILE A 191 -4.84 -3.61 -14.93
N THR A 192 -5.78 -3.06 -14.17
CA THR A 192 -5.55 -2.58 -12.79
C THR A 192 -6.19 -3.50 -11.74
N LEU A 193 -6.35 -4.77 -12.08
CA LEU A 193 -7.06 -5.77 -11.28
C LEU A 193 -6.10 -6.48 -10.31
N SER A 194 -6.64 -7.01 -9.23
CA SER A 194 -5.94 -7.99 -8.39
C SER A 194 -5.73 -9.31 -9.14
N PRO A 195 -4.80 -10.19 -8.72
CA PRO A 195 -4.49 -11.44 -9.43
C PRO A 195 -5.73 -12.30 -9.72
N ASN A 196 -6.61 -12.48 -8.74
CA ASN A 196 -7.80 -13.32 -8.89
C ASN A 196 -8.77 -12.75 -9.93
N LEU A 197 -8.99 -11.42 -9.94
CA LEU A 197 -9.85 -10.78 -10.93
C LEU A 197 -9.19 -10.71 -12.31
N ALA A 198 -7.87 -10.55 -12.35
CA ALA A 198 -7.10 -10.60 -13.58
C ALA A 198 -7.20 -11.99 -14.23
N LEU A 199 -7.13 -13.07 -13.43
CA LEU A 199 -7.31 -14.44 -13.92
C LEU A 199 -8.67 -14.64 -14.61
N ASP A 200 -9.75 -14.16 -13.97
CA ASP A 200 -11.09 -14.18 -14.56
C ASP A 200 -11.14 -13.40 -15.90
N PHE A 201 -10.43 -12.28 -15.98
CA PHE A 201 -10.33 -11.49 -17.21
C PHE A 201 -9.52 -12.20 -18.31
N PHE A 202 -8.42 -12.88 -17.95
CA PHE A 202 -7.61 -13.65 -18.91
C PHE A 202 -8.40 -14.76 -19.60
N ASN A 203 -9.35 -15.40 -18.90
CA ASN A 203 -10.25 -16.38 -19.50
C ASN A 203 -11.13 -15.81 -20.62
N ILE A 204 -11.29 -14.49 -20.68
CA ILE A 204 -12.08 -13.78 -21.70
C ILE A 204 -11.21 -13.33 -22.87
N ILE A 205 -9.93 -13.03 -22.62
CA ILE A 205 -9.01 -12.45 -23.60
C ILE A 205 -7.99 -13.46 -24.16
N SER A 206 -8.31 -14.76 -24.14
CA SER A 206 -7.36 -15.85 -24.46
C SER A 206 -6.67 -15.71 -25.82
N ASP A 207 -7.37 -15.13 -26.80
CA ASP A 207 -6.92 -15.03 -28.19
C ASP A 207 -6.36 -13.63 -28.53
N TYR A 208 -6.26 -12.74 -27.54
CA TYR A 208 -5.79 -11.37 -27.74
C TYR A 208 -4.28 -11.32 -27.99
N SER A 209 -3.89 -10.72 -29.12
CA SER A 209 -2.49 -10.67 -29.59
C SER A 209 -1.78 -9.34 -29.32
N GLY A 210 -2.52 -8.28 -28.97
CA GLY A 210 -1.96 -6.97 -28.62
C GLY A 210 -1.24 -6.98 -27.28
N ILE A 211 -0.64 -5.86 -26.86
CA ILE A 211 0.09 -5.79 -25.59
C ILE A 211 -0.88 -5.94 -24.41
N ILE A 212 -0.52 -6.75 -23.42
CA ILE A 212 -1.23 -6.82 -22.13
C ILE A 212 -0.29 -6.29 -21.07
N LEU A 213 -0.74 -5.32 -20.27
CA LEU A 213 0.06 -4.69 -19.23
C LEU A 213 -0.69 -4.71 -17.90
N LEU A 214 -0.17 -5.46 -16.94
CA LEU A 214 -0.65 -5.48 -15.56
C LEU A 214 -0.03 -4.32 -14.78
N SER A 215 -0.82 -3.62 -13.96
CA SER A 215 -0.27 -2.67 -12.99
C SER A 215 0.25 -3.38 -11.73
N ASP A 216 0.75 -2.59 -10.78
CA ASP A 216 1.24 -3.05 -9.48
C ASP A 216 0.19 -3.82 -8.67
N SER A 217 -1.10 -3.60 -8.90
CA SER A 217 -2.18 -4.32 -8.21
C SER A 217 -2.18 -5.82 -8.48
N ALA A 218 -1.58 -6.26 -9.58
CA ALA A 218 -1.42 -7.67 -9.88
C ALA A 218 -0.25 -8.32 -9.12
N VAL A 219 0.62 -7.52 -8.49
CA VAL A 219 1.82 -8.03 -7.83
C VAL A 219 1.53 -8.34 -6.36
N ASP A 220 1.14 -9.58 -6.09
CA ASP A 220 0.94 -10.17 -4.76
C ASP A 220 1.24 -11.68 -4.84
N SER A 221 1.37 -12.38 -3.71
CA SER A 221 1.63 -13.82 -3.60
C SER A 221 0.84 -14.71 -4.59
N SER A 222 -0.37 -14.30 -4.97
CA SER A 222 -1.21 -15.01 -5.94
C SER A 222 -0.88 -14.73 -7.41
N LEU A 223 0.10 -13.88 -7.74
CA LEU A 223 0.51 -13.54 -9.11
C LEU A 223 0.89 -14.79 -9.92
N ILE A 224 1.42 -15.83 -9.25
CA ILE A 224 1.82 -17.09 -9.88
C ILE A 224 0.64 -17.86 -10.50
N ILE A 225 -0.62 -17.54 -10.16
CA ILE A 225 -1.78 -18.19 -10.79
C ILE A 225 -2.04 -17.68 -12.22
N LEU A 226 -1.44 -16.53 -12.59
CA LEU A 226 -1.72 -15.91 -13.87
C LEU A 226 -1.09 -16.72 -15.02
N PRO A 227 -1.79 -16.79 -16.16
CA PRO A 227 -1.24 -17.39 -17.38
C PRO A 227 -0.05 -16.60 -17.91
N SER A 228 0.86 -17.30 -18.58
CA SER A 228 1.98 -16.70 -19.30
C SER A 228 1.58 -16.38 -20.75
N TYR A 229 1.86 -15.15 -21.18
CA TYR A 229 1.76 -14.77 -22.59
C TYR A 229 3.01 -14.01 -23.04
N ASN A 230 3.41 -14.22 -24.30
CA ASN A 230 4.61 -13.59 -24.88
C ASN A 230 4.56 -12.05 -24.93
N ASN A 231 3.35 -11.51 -24.94
CA ASN A 231 2.95 -10.10 -25.00
C ASN A 231 2.47 -9.55 -23.63
N LEU A 232 2.67 -10.30 -22.54
CA LEU A 232 2.30 -9.88 -21.19
C LEU A 232 3.46 -9.18 -20.47
N TYR A 233 3.17 -7.99 -19.98
CA TYR A 233 4.06 -7.13 -19.22
C TYR A 233 3.44 -6.79 -17.87
N ILE A 234 4.28 -6.42 -16.92
CA ILE A 234 3.86 -6.04 -15.57
C ILE A 234 4.66 -4.84 -15.09
N VAL A 235 3.98 -3.96 -14.36
CA VAL A 235 4.60 -2.86 -13.65
C VAL A 235 5.09 -3.35 -12.29
N ASP A 236 6.37 -3.12 -12.01
CA ASP A 236 7.00 -3.39 -10.73
C ASP A 236 7.69 -2.12 -10.19
N PHE A 237 7.87 -2.04 -8.86
CA PHE A 237 8.55 -0.94 -8.17
C PHE A 237 10.03 -1.23 -7.88
N GLY A 238 10.61 -2.20 -8.58
CA GLY A 238 12.01 -2.61 -8.46
C GLY A 238 12.25 -3.53 -7.27
N PHE A 239 11.21 -4.23 -6.81
CA PHE A 239 11.35 -5.22 -5.74
C PHE A 239 11.78 -6.55 -6.34
N LYS A 240 12.70 -7.24 -5.66
CA LYS A 240 13.21 -8.54 -6.13
C LYS A 240 12.25 -9.71 -5.90
N LYS A 241 11.10 -9.50 -5.26
CA LYS A 241 10.14 -10.56 -4.91
C LYS A 241 8.70 -10.16 -5.24
N ILE A 242 7.87 -11.15 -5.59
CA ILE A 242 6.43 -10.98 -5.84
C ILE A 242 5.75 -10.32 -4.63
N ASP A 243 6.04 -10.79 -3.42
CA ASP A 243 5.36 -10.32 -2.23
C ASP A 243 6.03 -9.06 -1.66
N TRP A 244 6.20 -8.06 -2.53
CA TRP A 244 6.72 -6.77 -2.09
C TRP A 244 5.82 -6.04 -1.09
N PRO A 245 4.48 -6.23 -1.04
CA PRO A 245 3.68 -5.68 0.06
C PRO A 245 4.18 -6.19 1.42
N LEU A 246 4.52 -7.47 1.55
CA LEU A 246 5.12 -7.99 2.77
C LEU A 246 6.53 -7.45 3.03
N ILE A 247 7.36 -7.27 1.98
CA ILE A 247 8.66 -6.61 2.11
C ILE A 247 8.50 -5.20 2.69
N THR A 248 7.58 -4.41 2.15
CA THR A 248 7.34 -3.03 2.61
C THR A 248 6.77 -3.00 4.02
N ILE A 249 5.90 -3.94 4.42
CA ILE A 249 5.49 -4.08 5.81
C ILE A 249 6.71 -4.33 6.71
N ASN A 250 7.60 -5.23 6.33
CA ASN A 250 8.82 -5.49 7.10
C ASN A 250 9.77 -4.29 7.15
N GLU A 251 9.87 -3.51 6.07
CA GLU A 251 10.59 -2.23 6.07
C GLU A 251 9.96 -1.26 7.08
N ILE A 252 8.64 -1.11 7.10
CA ILE A 252 7.93 -0.27 8.08
C ILE A 252 8.23 -0.71 9.51
N ILE A 253 8.10 -2.01 9.80
CA ILE A 253 8.39 -2.57 11.13
C ILE A 253 9.84 -2.28 11.53
N SER A 254 10.80 -2.45 10.60
CA SER A 254 12.21 -2.15 10.84
C SER A 254 12.43 -0.68 11.19
N LEU A 255 11.79 0.25 10.47
CA LEU A 255 11.85 1.69 10.75
C LEU A 255 11.31 2.03 12.14
N LEU A 256 10.11 1.56 12.45
CA LEU A 256 9.42 1.81 13.71
C LEU A 256 10.11 1.13 14.90
N SER A 257 10.88 0.06 14.67
CA SER A 257 11.70 -0.58 15.71
C SER A 257 12.94 0.21 16.10
N LYS A 258 13.46 1.06 15.19
CA LYS A 258 14.67 1.88 15.39
C LYS A 258 14.36 3.23 16.02
N HIS A 259 13.16 3.76 15.78
CA HIS A 259 12.74 5.07 16.25
C HIS A 259 11.39 5.00 16.97
N LYS A 260 11.35 5.60 18.16
CA LYS A 260 10.15 5.69 18.99
C LYS A 260 9.47 7.03 18.76
N PHE A 261 8.17 6.98 18.48
CA PHE A 261 7.36 8.18 18.27
C PHE A 261 6.33 8.31 19.39
N ILE A 262 6.34 9.45 20.08
CA ILE A 262 5.42 9.76 21.17
C ILE A 262 4.18 10.50 20.63
N SER A 263 4.30 11.15 19.46
CA SER A 263 3.21 11.83 18.77
C SER A 263 3.28 11.68 17.24
N SER A 264 2.15 11.92 16.58
CA SER A 264 2.01 11.96 15.12
C SER A 264 2.85 13.08 14.51
N GLU A 265 2.90 14.25 15.15
CA GLU A 265 3.75 15.37 14.70
C GLU A 265 5.24 15.03 14.72
N GLN A 266 5.71 14.32 15.75
CA GLN A 266 7.10 13.87 15.83
C GLN A 266 7.43 12.92 14.68
N PHE A 267 6.49 12.03 14.34
CA PHE A 267 6.62 11.15 13.19
C PHE A 267 6.73 11.95 11.89
N VAL A 268 5.77 12.83 11.60
CA VAL A 268 5.74 13.64 10.38
C VAL A 268 7.02 14.47 10.24
N SER A 269 7.43 15.16 11.30
CA SER A 269 8.65 15.97 11.30
C SER A 269 9.92 15.13 11.10
N TYR A 270 9.98 13.91 11.63
CA TYR A 270 11.14 13.04 11.42
C TYR A 270 11.20 12.57 9.96
N PHE A 271 10.10 12.03 9.44
CA PHE A 271 10.05 11.38 8.12
C PHE A 271 10.16 12.34 6.93
N ILE A 272 9.71 13.59 7.07
CA ILE A 272 9.88 14.63 6.03
C ILE A 272 11.32 15.14 5.99
N ASN A 273 12.01 15.20 7.14
CA ASN A 273 13.32 15.88 7.23
C ASN A 273 14.53 14.93 7.24
N HIS A 274 14.31 13.61 7.30
CA HIS A 274 15.38 12.62 7.40
C HIS A 274 15.25 11.55 6.32
N THR A 275 16.39 10.99 5.94
CA THR A 275 16.44 9.76 5.15
C THR A 275 16.12 8.57 6.04
N VAL A 276 15.25 7.69 5.55
CA VAL A 276 14.65 6.64 6.35
C VAL A 276 14.80 5.27 5.71
N VAL A 277 14.50 5.13 4.41
CA VAL A 277 14.54 3.86 3.70
C VAL A 277 15.55 3.95 2.57
N ASN A 278 16.56 3.07 2.53
CA ASN A 278 17.56 3.02 1.47
C ASN A 278 18.19 4.39 1.14
N ASN A 279 18.46 5.20 2.17
CA ASN A 279 18.97 6.58 2.06
C ASN A 279 18.02 7.57 1.35
N GLN A 280 16.72 7.27 1.30
CA GLN A 280 15.69 8.14 0.74
C GLN A 280 14.82 8.75 1.85
N ALA A 281 14.41 10.00 1.66
CA ALA A 281 13.37 10.66 2.44
C ALA A 281 12.02 10.52 1.74
N PHE A 282 10.93 10.69 2.48
CA PHE A 282 9.60 10.84 1.89
C PHE A 282 9.52 12.15 1.10
N THR A 283 8.76 12.16 0.02
CA THR A 283 8.42 13.40 -0.67
C THR A 283 7.55 14.28 0.23
N PRO A 284 7.39 15.58 -0.07
CA PRO A 284 6.45 16.44 0.67
C PRO A 284 5.01 15.91 0.70
N GLU A 285 4.62 15.14 -0.31
CA GLU A 285 3.32 14.48 -0.40
C GLU A 285 3.26 13.14 0.39
N GLY A 286 4.37 12.68 0.98
CA GLY A 286 4.35 11.52 1.87
C GLY A 286 4.50 10.17 1.17
N TYR A 287 5.14 10.08 0.00
CA TYR A 287 5.50 8.79 -0.59
C TYR A 287 7.01 8.62 -0.80
N LEU A 288 7.49 7.38 -0.99
CA LEU A 288 8.88 7.11 -1.39
C LEU A 288 9.01 6.95 -2.90
N ILE A 289 10.06 7.55 -3.46
CA ILE A 289 10.42 7.35 -4.86
C ILE A 289 11.11 5.99 -5.00
N ARG A 290 10.49 5.10 -5.77
CA ARG A 290 11.04 3.78 -6.15
C ARG A 290 11.27 3.72 -7.65
N ASN A 291 12.08 2.77 -8.08
CA ASN A 291 12.36 2.57 -9.50
C ASN A 291 11.20 1.81 -10.14
N ILE A 292 10.31 2.51 -10.84
CA ILE A 292 9.20 1.87 -11.55
C ILE A 292 9.73 1.28 -12.86
N ARG A 293 9.50 -0.01 -13.09
CA ARG A 293 9.89 -0.72 -14.30
C ARG A 293 8.70 -1.42 -14.93
N ILE A 294 8.79 -1.63 -16.23
CA ILE A 294 7.88 -2.50 -16.98
C ILE A 294 8.70 -3.65 -17.53
N GLU A 295 8.40 -4.84 -17.06
CA GLU A 295 9.14 -6.05 -17.39
C GLU A 295 8.22 -7.09 -18.02
N LYS A 296 8.79 -8.02 -18.79
CA LYS A 296 8.00 -9.15 -19.31
C LYS A 296 7.66 -10.09 -18.16
N PHE A 297 6.40 -10.52 -18.11
CA PHE A 297 5.91 -11.35 -17.01
C PHE A 297 6.69 -12.66 -16.85
N ASP A 298 7.09 -13.31 -17.95
CA ASP A 298 7.89 -14.54 -17.91
C ASP A 298 9.31 -14.34 -17.37
N ILE A 299 9.89 -13.13 -17.52
CA ILE A 299 11.20 -12.82 -16.95
C ILE A 299 11.06 -12.73 -15.43
N LEU A 300 10.10 -11.92 -14.97
CA LEU A 300 9.78 -11.81 -13.56
C LEU A 300 9.54 -13.19 -12.94
N ARG A 301 8.66 -14.01 -13.54
CA ARG A 301 8.32 -15.36 -13.05
C ARG A 301 9.53 -16.28 -12.91
N LYS A 302 10.50 -16.19 -13.83
CA LYS A 302 11.74 -16.99 -13.75
C LYS A 302 12.66 -16.53 -12.63
N GLU A 303 12.82 -15.22 -12.44
CA GLU A 303 13.61 -14.70 -11.31
C GLU A 303 13.04 -15.19 -9.98
N ILE A 304 11.72 -15.29 -9.88
CA ILE A 304 11.02 -15.78 -8.69
C ILE A 304 11.26 -17.27 -8.46
N ALA A 305 11.11 -18.11 -9.48
CA ALA A 305 11.31 -19.56 -9.37
C ALA A 305 12.74 -19.89 -8.89
N ILE A 306 13.73 -19.13 -9.37
CA ILE A 306 15.14 -19.25 -8.96
C ILE A 306 15.31 -18.87 -7.48
N GLU A 307 14.67 -17.81 -7.00
CA GLU A 307 14.78 -17.38 -5.60
C GLU A 307 14.07 -18.33 -4.61
N GLU A 308 12.99 -19.01 -5.02
CA GLU A 308 12.27 -19.97 -4.20
C GLU A 308 12.92 -21.38 -4.19
N GLY A 309 14.06 -21.55 -4.86
CA GLY A 309 14.74 -22.84 -4.98
C GLY A 309 13.97 -23.85 -5.84
N GLN A 310 13.02 -23.38 -6.64
CA GLN A 310 12.29 -24.17 -7.63
C GLN A 310 12.97 -23.99 -9.00
N SER A 311 14.12 -24.64 -9.18
CA SER A 311 14.66 -24.85 -10.52
C SER A 311 14.09 -26.16 -11.08
N ASP A 312 13.38 -26.08 -12.19
CA ASP A 312 13.25 -27.24 -13.10
C ASP A 312 14.63 -27.75 -13.54
#